data_AF-A0A3C1ERT6-F1
#
_entry.id   AF-A0A3C1ERT6-F1
#
_cell.length_a   1.000
_cell.length_b   1.000
_cell.length_c   1.000
_cell.angle_alpha   90.00
_cell.angle_beta   90.00
_cell.angle_gamma   90.00
#
_symmetry.space_group_name_H-M   'P 1'
#
loop_
_entity.id
_entity.type
_entity.pdbx_description
1 polymer ?
#
loop_
_entity_poly.entity_id
_entity_poly.type
_entity_poly.pdbx_seq_one_letter_code
_entity_poly.pdbx_strand_id
1 'polypeptide(L)'
;MMQWSQLLRRYLRRIPPGSGNFTQDLDKFLPGNKLTLLNTGGEAFASMWEAMESARHTIHLETYIFYSDETGQEFADRLMAKARQGVSVRLIFDSIGSMEMDPLFLTRLRNAGVRVLEYHPVAPWRSNWAWSNRDHRKILVVDSRVAFTGGMNISHDHAPRQLGGGDWYDTHVKVEGPAAYELDRLFRAVWFKESKKWFPLLDYPDQTPGTSLVWVAANQEILHRHRIRSAYINALRAARREVLIANAYFIPDRGIRLALAAAARRGVAVKILVPGISEFSFVWHAGRRRFSQLLREGVRIFEWPGSILHAKTAVIDGVWCAVGSYNMDHRSLLHNLEVNVKILDCDLADQMKTRFERDLASSREITYEKWRDRPWMDKQREKFWYLFRYFF
;
A
#
# COMPACT_ATOMS: atom_id res chain seq x y z
N MET A 1 11.21 -20.81 -19.46
CA MET A 1 10.44 -20.29 -20.62
C MET A 1 9.07 -20.97 -20.79
N MET A 2 8.97 -22.29 -20.58
CA MET A 2 7.73 -23.07 -20.78
C MET A 2 6.57 -22.70 -19.81
N GLN A 3 6.84 -22.46 -18.51
CA GLN A 3 5.83 -22.03 -17.52
C GLN A 3 5.18 -20.67 -17.83
N TRP A 4 5.97 -19.71 -18.32
CA TRP A 4 5.50 -18.38 -18.69
C TRP A 4 4.47 -18.42 -19.82
N SER A 5 4.70 -19.26 -20.84
CA SER A 5 3.76 -19.43 -21.96
C SER A 5 2.42 -20.03 -21.53
N GLN A 6 2.43 -20.96 -20.57
CA GLN A 6 1.23 -21.59 -20.04
C GLN A 6 0.43 -20.64 -19.14
N LEU A 7 1.12 -19.89 -18.25
CA LEU A 7 0.47 -18.91 -17.39
C LEU A 7 -0.11 -17.74 -18.18
N LEU A 8 0.58 -17.27 -19.22
CA LEU A 8 0.04 -16.26 -20.11
C LEU A 8 -1.19 -16.74 -20.88
N ARG A 9 -1.17 -17.97 -21.42
CA ARG A 9 -2.35 -18.58 -22.06
C ARG A 9 -3.51 -18.73 -21.08
N ARG A 10 -3.23 -19.12 -19.83
CA ARG A 10 -4.24 -19.23 -18.77
C ARG A 10 -4.81 -17.87 -18.39
N TYR A 11 -3.96 -16.84 -18.29
CA TYR A 11 -4.37 -15.47 -18.07
C TYR A 11 -5.31 -15.01 -19.20
N LEU A 12 -4.88 -15.09 -20.46
CA LEU A 12 -5.69 -14.66 -21.62
C LEU A 12 -7.04 -15.38 -21.70
N ARG A 13 -7.13 -16.66 -21.29
CA ARG A 13 -8.39 -17.42 -21.24
C ARG A 13 -9.32 -17.02 -20.09
N ARG A 14 -8.77 -16.48 -19.00
CA ARG A 14 -9.54 -16.10 -17.79
C ARG A 14 -9.98 -14.64 -17.80
N ILE A 15 -9.48 -13.81 -18.72
CA ILE A 15 -9.94 -12.43 -18.84
C ILE A 15 -11.46 -12.43 -19.11
N PRO A 16 -12.27 -11.79 -18.26
CA PRO A 16 -13.70 -11.69 -18.47
C PRO A 16 -14.01 -11.04 -19.83
N PRO A 17 -15.06 -11.51 -20.53
CA PRO A 17 -15.51 -10.86 -21.75
C PRO A 17 -15.74 -9.36 -21.53
N GLY A 18 -15.25 -8.56 -22.48
CA GLY A 18 -15.37 -7.10 -22.44
C GLY A 18 -14.32 -6.39 -21.58
N SER A 19 -13.40 -7.07 -20.90
CA SER A 19 -12.32 -6.42 -20.15
C SER A 19 -11.22 -5.85 -21.06
N GLY A 20 -10.49 -4.86 -20.56
CA GLY A 20 -9.37 -4.23 -21.25
C GLY A 20 -8.14 -5.11 -21.46
N ASN A 21 -7.23 -4.67 -22.33
CA ASN A 21 -5.91 -5.29 -22.44
C ASN A 21 -4.93 -4.72 -21.40
N PHE A 22 -4.59 -5.52 -20.38
CA PHE A 22 -3.64 -5.15 -19.33
C PHE A 22 -2.21 -5.67 -19.59
N THR A 23 -1.91 -6.19 -20.78
CA THR A 23 -0.58 -6.76 -21.08
C THR A 23 0.51 -5.73 -21.37
N GLN A 24 0.20 -4.43 -21.33
CA GLN A 24 1.17 -3.38 -21.64
C GLN A 24 2.42 -3.42 -20.75
N ASP A 25 2.28 -3.86 -19.50
CA ASP A 25 3.36 -3.98 -18.52
C ASP A 25 3.67 -5.45 -18.16
N LEU A 26 3.25 -6.40 -19.01
CA LEU A 26 3.29 -7.84 -18.70
C LEU A 26 4.70 -8.37 -18.41
N ASP A 27 5.71 -7.81 -19.06
CA ASP A 27 7.14 -8.13 -18.88
C ASP A 27 7.64 -7.90 -17.44
N LYS A 28 6.94 -7.05 -16.67
CA LYS A 28 7.28 -6.72 -15.29
C LYS A 28 6.63 -7.61 -14.25
N PHE A 29 5.65 -8.42 -14.66
CA PHE A 29 4.98 -9.33 -13.75
C PHE A 29 5.84 -10.56 -13.50
N LEU A 30 5.73 -11.13 -12.31
CA LEU A 30 6.36 -12.39 -11.94
C LEU A 30 5.28 -13.46 -11.83
N PRO A 31 5.46 -14.62 -12.47
CA PRO A 31 4.54 -15.74 -12.34
C PRO A 31 4.73 -16.48 -11.02
N GLY A 32 3.80 -17.37 -10.72
CA GLY A 32 4.01 -18.39 -9.70
C GLY A 32 3.72 -17.96 -8.27
N ASN A 33 3.04 -16.83 -8.07
CA ASN A 33 2.80 -16.29 -6.73
C ASN A 33 1.46 -16.76 -6.18
N LYS A 34 1.42 -16.94 -4.86
CA LYS A 34 0.19 -17.11 -4.09
C LYS A 34 -0.02 -15.88 -3.22
N LEU A 35 -1.24 -15.36 -3.23
CA LEU A 35 -1.63 -14.16 -2.51
C LEU A 35 -2.80 -14.46 -1.57
N THR A 36 -2.74 -13.93 -0.36
CA THR A 36 -3.85 -13.96 0.60
C THR A 36 -4.15 -12.54 1.06
N LEU A 37 -5.40 -12.09 0.86
CA LEU A 37 -5.85 -10.79 1.35
C LEU A 37 -6.02 -10.85 2.87
N LEU A 38 -5.56 -9.79 3.54
CA LEU A 38 -5.66 -9.60 4.99
C LEU A 38 -6.42 -8.30 5.20
N ASN A 39 -7.69 -8.42 5.57
CA ASN A 39 -8.65 -7.31 5.47
C ASN A 39 -8.78 -6.52 6.78
N THR A 40 -8.27 -7.06 7.89
CA THR A 40 -8.26 -6.43 9.20
C THR A 40 -6.86 -6.47 9.80
N GLY A 41 -6.54 -5.57 10.73
CA GLY A 41 -5.27 -5.65 11.43
C GLY A 41 -5.13 -6.92 12.27
N GLY A 42 -6.22 -7.44 12.83
CA GLY A 42 -6.23 -8.73 13.52
C GLY A 42 -5.77 -9.90 12.63
N GLU A 43 -6.35 -10.03 11.43
CA GLU A 43 -5.93 -11.03 10.44
C GLU A 43 -4.47 -10.82 10.02
N ALA A 44 -4.10 -9.56 9.74
CA ALA A 44 -2.78 -9.23 9.24
C ALA A 44 -1.68 -9.52 10.26
N PHE A 45 -1.83 -9.01 11.49
CA PHE A 45 -0.86 -9.16 12.55
C PHE A 45 -0.71 -10.62 12.97
N ALA A 46 -1.80 -11.37 13.10
CA ALA A 46 -1.74 -12.80 13.38
C ALA A 46 -0.95 -13.56 12.30
N SER A 47 -1.19 -13.28 11.02
CA SER A 47 -0.47 -13.94 9.92
C SER A 47 1.01 -13.53 9.85
N MET A 48 1.31 -12.25 10.15
CA MET A 48 2.69 -11.76 10.25
C MET A 48 3.44 -12.44 11.41
N TRP A 49 2.82 -12.56 12.58
CA TRP A 49 3.41 -13.21 13.75
C TRP A 49 3.68 -14.69 13.49
N GLU A 50 2.74 -15.43 12.90
CA GLU A 50 2.94 -16.83 12.49
C GLU A 50 4.16 -16.97 11.57
N ALA A 51 4.27 -16.08 10.57
CA ALA A 51 5.43 -16.09 9.67
C ALA A 51 6.73 -15.78 10.43
N MET A 52 6.75 -14.77 11.30
CA MET A 52 7.93 -14.42 12.11
C MET A 52 8.35 -15.58 13.02
N GLU A 53 7.40 -16.26 13.64
CA GLU A 53 7.63 -17.43 14.51
C GLU A 53 8.18 -18.63 13.73
N SER A 54 7.83 -18.77 12.46
CA SER A 54 8.38 -19.81 11.57
C SER A 54 9.79 -19.51 11.03
N ALA A 55 10.28 -18.28 11.16
CA ALA A 55 11.53 -17.83 10.54
C ALA A 55 12.75 -18.65 10.99
N ARG A 56 13.58 -19.03 10.01
CA ARG A 56 14.81 -19.83 10.17
C ARG A 56 16.10 -19.05 9.95
N HIS A 57 16.09 -18.06 9.06
CA HIS A 57 17.31 -17.39 8.59
C HIS A 57 17.26 -15.88 8.76
N THR A 58 16.19 -15.23 8.29
CA THR A 58 16.07 -13.77 8.28
C THR A 58 14.66 -13.28 8.53
N ILE A 59 14.55 -12.17 9.26
CA ILE A 59 13.34 -11.34 9.31
C ILE A 59 13.74 -9.91 8.95
N HIS A 60 13.11 -9.35 7.93
CA HIS A 60 13.28 -7.97 7.53
C HIS A 60 11.96 -7.23 7.66
N LEU A 61 11.92 -6.22 8.51
CA LEU A 61 10.75 -5.37 8.72
C LEU A 61 11.08 -3.93 8.36
N GLU A 62 10.29 -3.34 7.48
CA GLU A 62 10.33 -1.94 7.06
C GLU A 62 8.93 -1.36 7.21
N THR A 63 8.80 -0.26 7.96
CA THR A 63 7.49 0.37 8.21
C THR A 63 7.63 1.88 8.40
N TYR A 64 6.57 2.61 8.04
CA TYR A 64 6.50 4.05 8.28
C TYR A 64 6.29 4.36 9.77
N ILE A 65 5.24 3.77 10.35
CA ILE A 65 4.94 3.89 11.78
C ILE A 65 5.28 2.57 12.46
N PHE A 66 6.08 2.68 13.50
CA PHE A 66 6.26 1.65 14.51
C PHE A 66 6.19 2.34 15.87
N TYR A 67 5.11 2.10 16.60
CA TYR A 67 4.97 2.67 17.94
C TYR A 67 5.40 1.70 19.02
N SER A 68 5.60 2.20 20.24
CA SER A 68 5.88 1.39 21.43
C SER A 68 4.61 1.00 22.20
N ASP A 69 3.44 1.11 21.56
CA ASP A 69 2.14 0.63 22.05
C ASP A 69 2.06 -0.91 22.13
N GLU A 70 0.92 -1.45 22.56
CA GLU A 70 0.71 -2.89 22.73
C GLU A 70 1.02 -3.69 21.45
N THR A 71 0.61 -3.17 20.29
CA THR A 71 0.90 -3.84 19.00
C THR A 71 2.39 -3.77 18.69
N GLY A 72 3.01 -2.63 18.92
CA GLY A 72 4.45 -2.45 18.85
C GLY A 72 5.24 -3.44 19.71
N GLN A 73 4.86 -3.60 20.98
CA GLN A 73 5.52 -4.51 21.92
C GLN A 73 5.43 -5.97 21.43
N GLU A 74 4.26 -6.42 20.96
CA GLU A 74 4.08 -7.78 20.44
C GLU A 74 4.99 -8.09 19.23
N PHE A 75 5.17 -7.11 18.33
CA PHE A 75 6.14 -7.22 17.25
C PHE A 75 7.58 -7.23 17.76
N ALA A 76 7.92 -6.31 18.67
CA ALA A 76 9.27 -6.21 19.22
C ALA A 76 9.68 -7.48 19.96
N ASP A 77 8.82 -8.05 20.80
CA ASP A 77 9.11 -9.26 21.56
C ASP A 77 9.42 -10.45 20.65
N ARG A 78 8.66 -10.61 19.56
CA ARG A 78 8.94 -11.66 18.55
C ARG A 78 10.23 -11.41 17.78
N LEU A 79 10.50 -10.17 17.38
CA LEU A 79 11.76 -9.79 16.73
C LEU A 79 12.96 -10.08 17.64
N MET A 80 12.88 -9.70 18.92
CA MET A 80 13.90 -9.95 19.93
C MET A 80 14.09 -11.44 20.20
N ALA A 81 12.99 -12.20 20.33
CA ALA A 81 13.04 -13.65 20.53
C ALA A 81 13.75 -14.35 19.36
N LYS A 82 13.45 -13.95 18.12
CA LYS A 82 14.08 -14.52 16.93
C LYS A 82 15.55 -14.12 16.79
N ALA A 83 15.90 -12.87 17.10
CA ALA A 83 17.29 -12.44 17.13
C ALA A 83 18.12 -13.25 18.14
N ARG A 84 17.59 -13.52 19.34
CA ARG A 84 18.23 -14.37 20.36
C ARG A 84 18.36 -15.84 19.93
N GLN A 85 17.47 -16.32 19.07
CA GLN A 85 17.56 -17.66 18.45
C GLN A 85 18.59 -17.71 17.30
N GLY A 86 19.29 -16.61 17.00
CA GLY A 86 20.30 -16.56 15.94
C GLY A 86 19.75 -16.17 14.55
N VAL A 87 18.45 -15.89 14.43
CA VAL A 87 17.86 -15.38 13.18
C VAL A 87 18.39 -13.97 12.92
N SER A 88 18.78 -13.67 11.68
CA SER A 88 19.23 -12.33 11.31
C SER A 88 18.04 -11.38 11.16
N VAL A 89 17.77 -10.60 12.21
CA VAL A 89 16.64 -9.65 12.24
C VAL A 89 17.11 -8.23 11.91
N ARG A 90 16.45 -7.58 10.94
CA ARG A 90 16.68 -6.19 10.55
C ARG A 90 15.37 -5.40 10.56
N LEU A 91 15.42 -4.21 11.14
CA LEU A 91 14.31 -3.27 11.23
C LEU A 91 14.70 -1.95 10.58
N ILE A 92 13.88 -1.46 9.66
CA ILE A 92 13.88 -0.09 9.15
C ILE A 92 12.58 0.58 9.63
N PHE A 93 12.69 1.76 10.24
CA PHE A 93 11.51 2.57 10.56
C PHE A 93 11.75 4.02 10.13
N ASP A 94 10.68 4.71 9.72
CA ASP A 94 10.75 6.14 9.39
C ASP A 94 10.73 7.01 10.65
N SER A 95 11.64 7.98 10.72
CA SER A 95 11.77 8.84 11.90
C SER A 95 10.56 9.75 12.12
N ILE A 96 9.93 10.28 11.06
CA ILE A 96 8.73 11.13 11.22
C ILE A 96 7.52 10.27 11.56
N GLY A 97 7.35 9.14 10.87
CA GLY A 97 6.24 8.24 11.15
C GLY A 97 6.29 7.63 12.56
N SER A 98 7.47 7.56 13.17
CA SER A 98 7.67 6.94 14.49
C SER A 98 8.19 7.91 15.55
N MET A 99 7.87 9.22 15.45
CA MET A 99 8.34 10.23 16.41
C MET A 99 7.86 9.97 17.86
N GLU A 100 6.74 9.28 18.02
CA GLU A 100 6.16 8.94 19.33
C GLU A 100 6.78 7.69 19.97
N MET A 101 7.72 7.03 19.29
CA MET A 101 8.38 5.83 19.80
C MET A 101 9.35 6.16 20.94
N ASP A 102 9.23 5.43 22.06
CA ASP A 102 10.16 5.54 23.19
C ASP A 102 11.60 5.15 22.79
N PRO A 103 12.63 6.01 23.01
CA PRO A 103 14.03 5.65 22.76
C PRO A 103 14.51 4.38 23.51
N LEU A 104 13.95 4.07 24.68
CA LEU A 104 14.26 2.84 25.42
C LEU A 104 13.77 1.59 24.68
N PHE A 105 12.67 1.69 23.93
CA PHE A 105 12.15 0.62 23.09
C PHE A 105 13.16 0.19 22.01
N LEU A 106 13.79 1.16 21.34
CA LEU A 106 14.88 0.89 20.37
C LEU A 106 16.11 0.28 21.02
N THR A 107 16.44 0.71 22.24
CA THR A 107 17.57 0.18 22.99
C THR A 107 17.37 -1.29 23.34
N ARG A 108 16.16 -1.68 23.76
CA ARG A 108 15.79 -3.10 24.01
C ARG A 108 15.97 -3.96 22.77
N LEU A 109 15.46 -3.50 21.61
CA LEU A 109 15.61 -4.20 20.33
C LEU A 109 17.08 -4.44 19.97
N ARG A 110 17.91 -3.39 20.04
CA ARG A 110 19.34 -3.48 19.74
C ARG A 110 20.07 -4.43 20.67
N ASN A 111 19.80 -4.36 21.98
CA ASN A 111 20.42 -5.23 22.98
C ASN A 111 20.05 -6.71 22.80
N ALA A 112 18.89 -7.00 22.23
CA ALA A 112 18.48 -8.37 21.89
C ALA A 112 19.10 -8.88 20.57
N GLY A 113 19.87 -8.06 19.85
CA GLY A 113 20.52 -8.42 18.58
C GLY A 113 19.79 -7.98 17.32
N VAL A 114 18.68 -7.23 17.43
CA VAL A 114 17.98 -6.67 16.26
C VAL A 114 18.81 -5.55 15.66
N ARG A 115 19.07 -5.63 14.35
CA ARG A 115 19.78 -4.57 13.62
C ARG A 115 18.78 -3.50 13.21
N VAL A 116 18.89 -2.32 13.81
CA VAL A 116 17.93 -1.23 13.62
C VAL A 116 18.52 -0.12 12.76
N LEU A 117 17.75 0.35 11.79
CA LEU A 117 18.02 1.51 10.95
C LEU A 117 16.87 2.51 11.05
N GLU A 118 17.19 3.72 11.47
CA GLU A 118 16.25 4.85 11.43
C GLU A 118 16.41 5.57 10.09
N TYR A 119 15.35 5.54 9.27
CA TYR A 119 15.32 6.17 7.96
C TYR A 119 15.04 7.67 8.11
N HIS A 120 15.88 8.48 7.46
CA HIS A 120 15.86 9.95 7.49
C HIS A 120 15.48 10.53 8.86
N PRO A 121 16.38 10.45 9.87
CA PRO A 121 16.15 10.91 11.24
C PRO A 121 15.54 12.31 11.33
N VAL A 122 15.05 12.66 12.53
CA VAL A 122 14.67 13.96 13.17
C VAL A 122 15.80 14.99 13.46
N ALA A 123 17.03 14.76 12.98
CA ALA A 123 18.26 15.37 13.50
C ALA A 123 19.22 15.97 12.43
N PRO A 124 19.25 17.30 12.19
CA PRO A 124 20.09 17.97 11.20
C PRO A 124 21.60 17.69 11.26
N TRP A 125 22.11 17.29 12.42
CA TRP A 125 23.52 16.94 12.62
C TRP A 125 23.89 15.53 12.14
N ARG A 126 22.92 14.70 11.74
CA ARG A 126 23.18 13.36 11.18
C ARG A 126 23.30 13.43 9.66
N SER A 127 24.26 12.73 9.10
CA SER A 127 24.53 12.75 7.65
C SER A 127 23.39 12.22 6.78
N ASN A 128 22.53 11.34 7.31
CA ASN A 128 21.35 10.82 6.62
C ASN A 128 20.04 11.55 6.98
N TRP A 129 20.13 12.73 7.60
CA TRP A 129 18.99 13.61 7.90
C TRP A 129 18.20 14.03 6.66
N ALA A 130 16.88 14.12 6.80
CA ALA A 130 16.04 14.89 5.89
C ALA A 130 14.75 15.33 6.60
N TRP A 131 14.06 16.34 6.06
CA TRP A 131 12.65 16.66 6.40
C TRP A 131 11.64 16.04 5.43
N SER A 132 12.01 15.96 4.16
CA SER A 132 11.19 15.39 3.08
C SER A 132 11.75 14.02 2.68
N ASN A 133 11.09 13.34 1.75
CA ASN A 133 11.36 11.97 1.32
C ASN A 133 11.27 10.99 2.49
N ARG A 134 10.08 10.43 2.74
CA ARG A 134 9.85 9.48 3.83
C ARG A 134 9.77 8.07 3.31
N ASP A 135 10.14 7.09 4.15
CA ASP A 135 9.88 5.70 3.82
C ASP A 135 8.45 5.34 4.23
N HIS A 136 7.53 5.40 3.28
CA HIS A 136 6.12 5.13 3.53
C HIS A 136 5.74 3.67 3.21
N ARG A 137 6.72 2.83 2.89
CA ARG A 137 6.50 1.41 2.62
C ARG A 137 6.22 0.66 3.92
N LYS A 138 5.43 -0.41 3.81
CA LYS A 138 5.23 -1.41 4.88
C LYS A 138 5.54 -2.77 4.27
N ILE A 139 6.67 -3.33 4.67
CA ILE A 139 7.19 -4.59 4.15
C ILE A 139 7.68 -5.42 5.33
N LEU A 140 7.10 -6.60 5.50
CA LEU A 140 7.69 -7.66 6.32
C LEU A 140 8.10 -8.79 5.38
N VAL A 141 9.34 -9.28 5.50
CA VAL A 141 9.82 -10.44 4.76
C VAL A 141 10.42 -11.44 5.74
N VAL A 142 10.02 -12.70 5.61
CA VAL A 142 10.57 -13.85 6.31
C VAL A 142 11.25 -14.78 5.31
N ASP A 143 12.53 -15.06 5.57
CA ASP A 143 13.37 -16.00 4.81
C ASP A 143 13.34 -15.78 3.28
N SER A 144 13.15 -14.55 2.82
CA SER A 144 13.01 -14.17 1.39
C SER A 144 11.92 -14.96 0.63
N ARG A 145 10.97 -15.59 1.34
CA ARG A 145 9.97 -16.53 0.80
C ARG A 145 8.53 -16.13 1.06
N VAL A 146 8.28 -15.59 2.25
CA VAL A 146 6.97 -15.07 2.66
C VAL A 146 7.13 -13.58 2.93
N ALA A 147 6.29 -12.77 2.32
CA ALA A 147 6.30 -11.33 2.54
C ALA A 147 4.90 -10.78 2.77
N PHE A 148 4.83 -9.60 3.37
CA PHE A 148 3.59 -8.87 3.61
C PHE A 148 3.77 -7.43 3.19
N THR A 149 2.76 -6.86 2.55
CA THR A 149 2.73 -5.44 2.25
C THR A 149 1.30 -4.93 2.11
N GLY A 150 1.10 -3.61 2.25
CA GLY A 150 -0.22 -3.00 2.26
C GLY A 150 -0.22 -1.61 2.89
N GLY A 151 -1.38 -1.18 3.38
CA GLY A 151 -1.56 0.14 3.98
C GLY A 151 -1.34 0.21 5.49
N MET A 152 -1.44 -0.93 6.19
CA MET A 152 -1.42 -1.00 7.66
C MET A 152 -0.05 -0.67 8.24
N ASN A 153 -0.07 0.20 9.24
CA ASN A 153 1.08 0.48 10.09
C ASN A 153 1.15 -0.51 11.27
N ILE A 154 2.28 -0.54 11.96
CA ILE A 154 2.42 -1.26 13.23
C ILE A 154 2.11 -0.28 14.37
N SER A 155 0.81 -0.11 14.61
CA SER A 155 0.25 0.67 15.72
C SER A 155 -1.09 0.08 16.16
N HIS A 156 -1.50 0.42 17.37
CA HIS A 156 -2.76 -0.01 17.96
C HIS A 156 -3.99 0.56 17.21
N ASP A 157 -3.81 1.57 16.34
CA ASP A 157 -4.84 2.10 15.44
C ASP A 157 -5.44 1.03 14.52
N HIS A 158 -4.63 0.08 14.09
CA HIS A 158 -5.06 -1.03 13.24
C HIS A 158 -5.49 -2.26 14.05
N ALA A 159 -5.22 -2.31 15.35
CA ALA A 159 -5.61 -3.42 16.19
C ALA A 159 -7.15 -3.52 16.29
N PRO A 160 -7.71 -4.74 16.51
CA PRO A 160 -9.14 -4.93 16.69
C PRO A 160 -9.70 -4.09 17.84
N ARG A 161 -10.91 -3.56 17.67
CA ARG A 161 -11.64 -2.80 18.71
C ARG A 161 -11.82 -3.58 20.01
N GLN A 162 -11.97 -4.90 19.93
CA GLN A 162 -12.11 -5.78 21.09
C GLN A 162 -10.85 -5.78 21.99
N LEU A 163 -9.71 -5.37 21.43
CA LEU A 163 -8.44 -5.23 22.16
C LEU A 163 -8.12 -3.78 22.52
N GLY A 164 -9.06 -2.83 22.34
CA GLY A 164 -8.84 -1.40 22.55
C GLY A 164 -8.35 -0.64 21.31
N GLY A 165 -8.18 -1.33 20.18
CA GLY A 165 -7.62 -0.73 18.97
C GLY A 165 -8.58 0.13 18.15
N GLY A 166 -8.02 0.88 17.20
CA GLY A 166 -8.79 1.79 16.34
C GLY A 166 -9.62 1.10 15.25
N ASP A 167 -9.29 -0.16 14.93
CA ASP A 167 -9.90 -0.95 13.85
C ASP A 167 -9.95 -0.18 12.53
N TRP A 168 -8.86 0.52 12.19
CA TRP A 168 -8.75 1.27 10.95
C TRP A 168 -8.97 0.35 9.75
N TYR A 169 -9.88 0.76 8.87
CA TYR A 169 -10.21 0.01 7.67
C TYR A 169 -9.03 0.08 6.70
N ASP A 170 -8.35 -1.05 6.48
CA ASP A 170 -7.19 -1.13 5.61
C ASP A 170 -7.11 -2.52 4.93
N THR A 171 -6.06 -2.74 4.14
CA THR A 171 -5.78 -4.01 3.48
C THR A 171 -4.28 -4.25 3.45
N HIS A 172 -3.90 -5.45 3.87
CA HIS A 172 -2.60 -6.06 3.62
C HIS A 172 -2.75 -7.26 2.70
N VAL A 173 -1.64 -7.72 2.15
CA VAL A 173 -1.57 -8.97 1.40
C VAL A 173 -0.34 -9.75 1.82
N LYS A 174 -0.55 -11.03 2.13
CA LYS A 174 0.51 -12.03 2.26
C LYS A 174 0.88 -12.51 0.87
N VAL A 175 2.18 -12.53 0.61
CA VAL A 175 2.79 -12.88 -0.68
C VAL A 175 3.71 -14.06 -0.46
N GLU A 176 3.47 -15.15 -1.17
CA GLU A 176 4.34 -16.33 -1.19
C GLU A 176 4.84 -16.57 -2.63
N GLY A 177 6.14 -16.76 -2.80
CA GLY A 177 6.78 -17.02 -4.09
C GLY A 177 7.67 -15.87 -4.61
N PRO A 178 7.95 -15.81 -5.92
CA PRO A 178 8.86 -14.84 -6.55
C PRO A 178 8.73 -13.38 -6.13
N ALA A 179 7.51 -12.88 -5.90
CA ALA A 179 7.27 -11.50 -5.51
C ALA A 179 7.70 -11.20 -4.07
N ALA A 180 7.72 -12.20 -3.17
CA ALA A 180 8.27 -12.03 -1.83
C ALA A 180 9.78 -11.77 -1.87
N TYR A 181 10.48 -12.44 -2.80
CA TYR A 181 11.90 -12.20 -3.05
C TYR A 181 12.17 -10.79 -3.57
N GLU A 182 11.34 -10.26 -4.48
CA GLU A 182 11.47 -8.86 -4.94
C GLU A 182 11.19 -7.84 -3.83
N LEU A 183 10.23 -8.11 -2.93
CA LEU A 183 10.03 -7.27 -1.75
C LEU A 183 11.27 -7.26 -0.85
N ASP A 184 11.94 -8.41 -0.69
CA ASP A 184 13.22 -8.48 0.04
C ASP A 184 14.33 -7.66 -0.63
N ARG A 185 14.39 -7.67 -1.97
CA ARG A 185 15.34 -6.84 -2.73
C ARG A 185 15.09 -5.35 -2.51
N LEU A 186 13.83 -4.91 -2.41
CA LEU A 186 13.49 -3.52 -2.11
C LEU A 186 13.94 -3.11 -0.70
N PHE A 187 13.72 -3.97 0.30
CA PHE A 187 14.22 -3.76 1.65
C PHE A 187 15.74 -3.60 1.66
N ARG A 188 16.45 -4.54 1.02
CA ARG A 188 17.91 -4.57 0.94
C ARG A 188 18.48 -3.35 0.24
N ALA A 189 17.82 -2.86 -0.80
CA ALA A 189 18.26 -1.68 -1.52
C ALA A 189 18.31 -0.45 -0.60
N VAL A 190 17.29 -0.27 0.25
CA VAL A 190 17.26 0.84 1.21
C VAL A 190 18.23 0.60 2.35
N TRP A 191 18.28 -0.62 2.89
CA TRP A 191 19.28 -0.97 3.90
C TRP A 191 20.71 -0.65 3.43
N PHE A 192 21.06 -1.05 2.21
CA PHE A 192 22.39 -0.80 1.65
C PHE A 192 22.62 0.70 1.38
N LYS A 193 21.62 1.40 0.82
CA LYS A 193 21.72 2.83 0.55
C LYS A 193 22.05 3.62 1.81
N GLU A 194 21.34 3.33 2.90
CA GLU A 194 21.42 4.09 4.15
C GLU A 194 22.57 3.64 5.06
N SER A 195 22.82 2.33 5.18
CA SER A 195 23.84 1.80 6.10
C SER A 195 25.20 1.52 5.46
N LYS A 196 25.29 1.48 4.13
CA LYS A 196 26.44 0.98 3.36
C LYS A 196 26.86 -0.45 3.68
N LYS A 197 26.02 -1.21 4.40
CA LYS A 197 26.28 -2.62 4.75
C LYS A 197 25.51 -3.53 3.82
N TRP A 198 26.22 -4.45 3.20
CA TRP A 198 25.64 -5.50 2.37
C TRP A 198 25.45 -6.80 3.16
N PHE A 199 24.52 -7.64 2.72
CA PHE A 199 24.35 -9.00 3.20
C PHE A 199 23.78 -9.88 2.08
N PRO A 200 24.16 -11.17 2.02
CA PRO A 200 23.80 -12.04 0.91
C PRO A 200 22.29 -12.26 0.82
N LEU A 201 21.77 -12.30 -0.41
CA LEU A 201 20.42 -12.79 -0.69
C LEU A 201 20.39 -14.29 -0.38
N LEU A 202 19.25 -14.75 0.13
CA LEU A 202 18.97 -16.19 0.11
C LEU A 202 18.71 -16.61 -1.33
N ASP A 203 18.71 -17.91 -1.59
CA ASP A 203 18.45 -18.41 -2.94
C ASP A 203 17.07 -17.99 -3.42
N TYR A 204 16.99 -17.73 -4.73
CA TYR A 204 15.72 -17.45 -5.37
C TYR A 204 14.75 -18.62 -5.13
N PRO A 205 13.47 -18.38 -4.81
CA PRO A 205 12.55 -19.46 -4.53
C PRO A 205 12.34 -20.33 -5.78
N ASP A 206 12.71 -21.60 -5.71
CA ASP A 206 12.42 -22.59 -6.77
C ASP A 206 10.92 -22.92 -6.87
N GLN A 207 10.17 -22.65 -5.80
CA GLN A 207 8.75 -22.97 -5.70
C GLN A 207 7.87 -21.87 -6.28
N THR A 208 6.83 -22.29 -6.99
CA THR A 208 5.77 -21.43 -7.53
C THR A 208 4.44 -21.80 -6.86
N PRO A 209 4.17 -21.32 -5.63
CA PRO A 209 3.06 -21.78 -4.81
C PRO A 209 1.67 -21.37 -5.32
N GLY A 210 1.58 -20.55 -6.37
CA GLY A 210 0.30 -20.11 -6.92
C GLY A 210 0.36 -19.71 -8.38
N THR A 211 -0.71 -19.11 -8.87
CA THR A 211 -0.89 -18.78 -10.29
C THR A 211 -0.99 -17.29 -10.57
N SER A 212 -0.96 -16.45 -9.53
CA SER A 212 -1.07 -15.01 -9.68
C SER A 212 0.17 -14.45 -10.37
N LEU A 213 -0.05 -13.57 -11.34
CA LEU A 213 1.04 -12.75 -11.90
C LEU A 213 1.16 -11.50 -11.03
N VAL A 214 2.36 -11.22 -10.51
CA VAL A 214 2.59 -10.11 -9.57
C VAL A 214 3.74 -9.24 -10.01
N TRP A 215 3.49 -7.95 -10.17
CA TRP A 215 4.54 -6.95 -10.33
C TRP A 215 4.68 -6.15 -9.04
N VAL A 216 5.85 -6.23 -8.40
CA VAL A 216 6.23 -5.37 -7.28
C VAL A 216 6.66 -4.01 -7.83
N ALA A 217 5.76 -3.03 -7.77
CA ALA A 217 6.01 -1.68 -8.24
C ALA A 217 6.36 -0.77 -7.06
N ALA A 218 7.59 -0.26 -7.03
CA ALA A 218 8.05 0.70 -6.04
C ALA A 218 8.51 2.01 -6.67
N ASN A 219 8.27 3.12 -5.97
CA ASN A 219 8.85 4.42 -6.30
C ASN A 219 10.26 4.49 -5.71
N GLN A 220 11.21 5.07 -6.44
CA GLN A 220 12.53 5.46 -5.94
C GLN A 220 12.70 6.97 -6.14
N GLU A 221 13.54 7.60 -5.33
CA GLU A 221 13.63 9.08 -5.17
C GLU A 221 13.85 9.86 -6.47
N ILE A 222 14.43 9.25 -7.51
CA ILE A 222 14.73 9.94 -8.78
C ILE A 222 14.32 9.05 -9.96
N LEU A 223 15.00 7.92 -10.12
CA LEU A 223 14.64 6.93 -11.12
C LEU A 223 13.31 6.30 -10.71
N HIS A 224 12.44 6.00 -11.67
CA HIS A 224 11.23 5.20 -11.42
C HIS A 224 10.17 5.81 -10.47
N ARG A 225 10.30 7.08 -10.07
CA ARG A 225 9.33 7.81 -9.22
C ARG A 225 7.87 7.76 -9.70
N HIS A 226 7.67 7.50 -10.99
CA HIS A 226 6.34 7.44 -11.61
C HIS A 226 5.90 6.01 -11.95
N ARG A 227 6.59 4.95 -11.50
CA ARG A 227 6.24 3.56 -11.83
C ARG A 227 4.84 3.19 -11.37
N ILE A 228 4.53 3.42 -10.08
CA ILE A 228 3.22 3.10 -9.52
C ILE A 228 2.13 3.89 -10.24
N ARG A 229 2.34 5.20 -10.43
CA ARG A 229 1.42 6.09 -11.16
C ARG A 229 1.20 5.63 -12.61
N SER A 230 2.25 5.24 -13.32
CA SER A 230 2.16 4.83 -14.72
C SER A 230 1.37 3.53 -14.85
N ALA A 231 1.57 2.58 -13.93
CA ALA A 231 0.79 1.35 -13.86
C ALA A 231 -0.71 1.65 -13.70
N TYR A 232 -1.08 2.56 -12.80
CA TYR A 232 -2.48 3.01 -12.65
C TYR A 232 -3.01 3.66 -13.93
N ILE A 233 -2.26 4.57 -14.56
CA ILE A 233 -2.71 5.23 -15.80
C ILE A 233 -2.91 4.22 -16.93
N ASN A 234 -2.00 3.26 -17.10
CA ASN A 234 -2.11 2.22 -18.11
C ASN A 234 -3.35 1.35 -17.86
N ALA A 235 -3.57 0.91 -16.62
CA ALA A 235 -4.75 0.13 -16.26
C ALA A 235 -6.06 0.91 -16.46
N LEU A 236 -6.11 2.20 -16.10
CA LEU A 236 -7.28 3.07 -16.33
C LEU A 236 -7.57 3.32 -17.81
N ARG A 237 -6.53 3.35 -18.66
CA ARG A 237 -6.68 3.45 -20.12
C ARG A 237 -7.18 2.14 -20.73
N ALA A 238 -6.71 1.02 -20.20
CA ALA A 238 -7.16 -0.31 -20.59
C ALA A 238 -8.62 -0.55 -20.21
N ALA A 239 -9.07 -0.04 -19.06
CA ALA A 239 -10.41 -0.27 -18.50
C ALA A 239 -11.55 -0.13 -19.52
N ARG A 240 -12.49 -1.08 -19.45
CA ARG A 240 -13.65 -1.22 -20.35
C ARG A 240 -14.99 -1.41 -19.63
N ARG A 241 -15.00 -1.90 -18.40
CA ARG A 241 -16.23 -2.24 -17.66
C ARG A 241 -16.34 -1.46 -16.35
N GLU A 242 -15.34 -1.58 -15.47
CA GLU A 242 -15.41 -0.98 -14.13
C GLU A 242 -14.03 -0.63 -13.57
N VAL A 243 -14.01 0.41 -12.74
CA VAL A 243 -12.86 0.85 -11.95
C VAL A 243 -13.34 1.07 -10.53
N LEU A 244 -12.79 0.31 -9.58
CA LEU A 244 -13.06 0.41 -8.15
C LEU A 244 -11.77 0.82 -7.45
N ILE A 245 -11.75 1.93 -6.73
CA ILE A 245 -10.57 2.42 -6.00
C ILE A 245 -10.98 2.81 -4.59
N ALA A 246 -10.30 2.28 -3.57
CA ALA A 246 -10.36 2.80 -2.20
C ALA A 246 -9.01 3.46 -1.87
N ASN A 247 -9.05 4.71 -1.42
CA ASN A 247 -7.82 5.44 -1.10
C ASN A 247 -8.01 6.39 0.09
N ALA A 248 -7.11 6.30 1.08
CA ALA A 248 -7.11 7.16 2.25
C ALA A 248 -6.96 8.63 1.87
N TYR A 249 -5.93 8.98 1.09
CA TYR A 249 -5.70 10.36 0.66
C TYR A 249 -5.85 10.50 -0.85
N PHE A 250 -7.09 10.80 -1.27
CA PHE A 250 -7.43 10.93 -2.68
C PHE A 250 -7.28 12.38 -3.18
N ILE A 251 -6.04 12.76 -3.52
CA ILE A 251 -5.69 14.07 -4.13
C ILE A 251 -5.01 13.84 -5.50
N PRO A 252 -5.68 13.14 -6.44
CA PRO A 252 -5.03 12.61 -7.63
C PRO A 252 -4.41 13.72 -8.50
N ASP A 253 -3.23 13.45 -9.04
CA ASP A 253 -2.55 14.34 -9.97
C ASP A 253 -3.35 14.50 -11.28
N ARG A 254 -2.91 15.44 -12.14
CA ARG A 254 -3.60 15.71 -13.42
C ARG A 254 -3.72 14.46 -14.29
N GLY A 255 -2.70 13.60 -14.35
CA GLY A 255 -2.72 12.39 -15.19
C GLY A 255 -3.77 11.38 -14.74
N ILE A 256 -3.80 11.05 -13.45
CA ILE A 256 -4.81 10.14 -12.90
C ILE A 256 -6.22 10.71 -13.09
N ARG A 257 -6.43 12.01 -12.83
CA ARG A 257 -7.75 12.65 -13.04
C ARG A 257 -8.23 12.57 -14.48
N LEU A 258 -7.34 12.83 -15.45
CA LEU A 258 -7.67 12.74 -16.87
C LEU A 258 -7.96 11.30 -17.28
N ALA A 259 -7.22 10.32 -16.75
CA ALA A 259 -7.45 8.91 -17.04
C ALA A 259 -8.79 8.41 -16.46
N LEU A 260 -9.14 8.79 -15.23
CA LEU A 260 -10.44 8.50 -14.60
C LEU A 260 -11.59 9.11 -15.41
N ALA A 261 -11.51 10.40 -15.73
CA ALA A 261 -12.52 11.09 -16.53
C ALA A 261 -12.66 10.46 -17.93
N ALA A 262 -11.55 10.11 -18.57
CA ALA A 262 -11.57 9.43 -19.86
C ALA A 262 -12.20 8.03 -19.76
N ALA A 263 -12.01 7.29 -18.67
CA ALA A 263 -12.68 6.01 -18.46
C ALA A 263 -14.18 6.19 -18.29
N ALA A 264 -14.61 7.11 -17.43
CA ALA A 264 -16.03 7.41 -17.24
C ALA A 264 -16.72 7.87 -18.55
N ARG A 265 -16.07 8.73 -19.34
CA ARG A 265 -16.56 9.13 -20.67
C ARG A 265 -16.67 7.99 -21.70
N ARG A 266 -15.91 6.90 -21.53
CA ARG A 266 -16.06 5.67 -22.35
C ARG A 266 -17.22 4.79 -21.88
N GLY A 267 -17.97 5.17 -20.84
CA GLY A 267 -19.03 4.36 -20.25
C GLY A 267 -18.54 3.35 -19.19
N VAL A 268 -17.28 3.41 -18.77
CA VAL A 268 -16.74 2.56 -17.69
C VAL A 268 -17.34 3.01 -16.36
N ALA A 269 -17.84 2.08 -15.54
CA ALA A 269 -18.34 2.38 -14.21
C ALA A 269 -17.17 2.70 -13.25
N VAL A 270 -16.89 3.98 -13.02
CA VAL A 270 -15.80 4.42 -12.13
C VAL A 270 -16.36 4.76 -10.75
N LYS A 271 -15.98 4.00 -9.72
CA LYS A 271 -16.39 4.18 -8.32
C LYS A 271 -15.16 4.38 -7.42
N ILE A 272 -15.13 5.47 -6.67
CA ILE A 272 -14.06 5.80 -5.73
C ILE A 272 -14.62 5.82 -4.31
N LEU A 273 -14.03 5.05 -3.41
CA LEU A 273 -14.30 5.07 -1.98
C LEU A 273 -13.22 5.88 -1.27
N VAL A 274 -13.65 6.88 -0.50
CA VAL A 274 -12.79 7.80 0.26
C VAL A 274 -13.20 7.82 1.73
N PRO A 275 -12.33 8.26 2.66
CA PRO A 275 -12.71 8.41 4.05
C PRO A 275 -13.82 9.45 4.26
N GLY A 276 -14.82 9.11 5.08
CA GLY A 276 -15.76 10.07 5.65
C GLY A 276 -15.16 10.88 6.81
N ILE A 277 -14.20 10.28 7.54
CA ILE A 277 -13.40 10.90 8.61
C ILE A 277 -11.92 10.65 8.35
N SER A 278 -11.06 11.60 8.73
CA SER A 278 -9.61 11.54 8.50
C SER A 278 -8.88 12.05 9.74
N GLU A 279 -7.78 11.41 10.08
CA GLU A 279 -6.80 11.84 11.06
C GLU A 279 -6.19 13.21 10.72
N PHE A 280 -6.11 13.55 9.43
CA PHE A 280 -5.64 14.85 8.96
C PHE A 280 -6.74 15.60 8.20
N SER A 281 -7.36 16.57 8.89
CA SER A 281 -8.43 17.40 8.33
C SER A 281 -8.00 18.21 7.10
N PHE A 282 -6.74 18.69 7.07
CA PHE A 282 -6.22 19.45 5.93
C PHE A 282 -6.11 18.61 4.65
N VAL A 283 -5.66 17.35 4.76
CA VAL A 283 -5.61 16.40 3.63
C VAL A 283 -7.01 16.10 3.12
N TRP A 284 -7.94 15.88 4.06
CA TRP A 284 -9.35 15.61 3.76
C TRP A 284 -9.99 16.75 2.97
N HIS A 285 -9.81 18.00 3.41
CA HIS A 285 -10.30 19.18 2.68
C HIS A 285 -9.63 19.34 1.31
N ALA A 286 -8.33 19.05 1.18
CA ALA A 286 -7.64 19.18 -0.08
C ALA A 286 -8.11 18.18 -1.15
N GLY A 287 -8.37 16.92 -0.78
CA GLY A 287 -8.86 15.90 -1.71
C GLY A 287 -10.21 16.27 -2.34
N ARG A 288 -11.09 16.82 -1.49
CA ARG A 288 -12.43 17.29 -1.87
C ARG A 288 -12.44 18.37 -2.95
N ARG A 289 -11.38 19.18 -3.06
CA ARG A 289 -11.28 20.27 -4.04
C ARG A 289 -11.54 19.82 -5.49
N ARG A 290 -11.20 18.57 -5.85
CA ARG A 290 -11.32 18.06 -7.22
C ARG A 290 -12.57 17.21 -7.47
N PHE A 291 -13.41 16.98 -6.46
CA PHE A 291 -14.62 16.16 -6.61
C PHE A 291 -15.59 16.77 -7.63
N SER A 292 -15.78 18.10 -7.64
CA SER A 292 -16.67 18.76 -8.62
C SER A 292 -16.31 18.50 -10.08
N GLN A 293 -15.03 18.25 -10.38
CA GLN A 293 -14.62 17.90 -11.74
C GLN A 293 -14.90 16.42 -12.03
N LEU A 294 -14.51 15.53 -11.11
CA LEU A 294 -14.69 14.09 -11.30
C LEU A 294 -16.17 13.70 -11.39
N LEU A 295 -17.01 14.23 -10.50
CA LEU A 295 -18.46 13.98 -10.47
C LEU A 295 -19.13 14.41 -11.79
N ARG A 296 -18.74 15.55 -12.37
CA ARG A 296 -19.26 16.01 -13.68
C ARG A 296 -18.89 15.10 -14.84
N GLU A 297 -17.74 14.43 -14.75
CA GLU A 297 -17.25 13.51 -15.78
C GLU A 297 -17.86 12.10 -15.63
N GLY A 298 -18.75 11.88 -14.66
CA GLY A 298 -19.42 10.60 -14.42
C GLY A 298 -18.70 9.67 -13.44
N VAL A 299 -17.64 10.15 -12.76
CA VAL A 299 -17.00 9.39 -11.68
C VAL A 299 -17.88 9.44 -10.45
N ARG A 300 -18.21 8.29 -9.87
CA ARG A 300 -19.00 8.17 -8.64
C ARG A 300 -18.07 8.12 -7.43
N ILE A 301 -18.34 8.94 -6.42
CA ILE A 301 -17.51 9.05 -5.22
C ILE A 301 -18.37 8.73 -4.00
N PHE A 302 -17.85 7.88 -3.12
CA PHE A 302 -18.51 7.39 -1.92
C PHE A 302 -17.64 7.67 -0.70
N GLU A 303 -18.28 8.11 0.38
CA GLU A 303 -17.63 8.29 1.67
C GLU A 303 -17.94 7.12 2.59
N TRP A 304 -16.86 6.52 3.10
CA TRP A 304 -16.92 5.47 4.11
C TRP A 304 -17.33 6.08 5.47
N PRO A 305 -18.40 5.59 6.12
CA PRO A 305 -18.88 6.15 7.38
C PRO A 305 -18.31 5.46 8.63
N GLY A 306 -17.55 4.37 8.47
CA GLY A 306 -17.04 3.56 9.58
C GLY A 306 -15.79 4.16 10.24
N SER A 307 -14.88 3.28 10.68
CA SER A 307 -13.55 3.69 11.17
C SER A 307 -12.74 4.41 10.07
N ILE A 308 -11.60 4.99 10.43
CA ILE A 308 -10.72 5.66 9.47
C ILE A 308 -10.40 4.70 8.31
N LEU A 309 -10.73 5.13 7.08
CA LEU A 309 -10.38 4.40 5.86
C LEU A 309 -8.95 4.74 5.50
N HIS A 310 -8.06 3.76 5.69
CA HIS A 310 -6.65 3.87 5.39
C HIS A 310 -6.21 2.92 4.24
N ALA A 311 -7.14 2.30 3.52
CA ALA A 311 -6.83 1.44 2.38
C ALA A 311 -6.21 2.19 1.18
N LYS A 312 -5.37 1.50 0.40
CA LYS A 312 -4.84 1.95 -0.91
C LYS A 312 -4.98 0.84 -1.95
N THR A 313 -6.23 0.51 -2.25
CA THR A 313 -6.58 -0.64 -3.10
C THR A 313 -7.26 -0.22 -4.38
N ALA A 314 -7.14 -1.05 -5.42
CA ALA A 314 -7.88 -0.88 -6.65
C ALA A 314 -8.20 -2.22 -7.32
N VAL A 315 -9.32 -2.28 -8.02
CA VAL A 315 -9.75 -3.36 -8.91
C VAL A 315 -10.22 -2.75 -10.22
N ILE A 316 -9.76 -3.27 -11.35
CA ILE A 316 -10.16 -2.82 -12.69
C ILE A 316 -10.58 -4.03 -13.52
N ASP A 317 -11.80 -3.96 -14.06
CA ASP A 317 -12.44 -4.97 -14.91
C ASP A 317 -12.44 -6.40 -14.35
N GLY A 318 -12.40 -6.58 -13.02
CA GLY A 318 -12.35 -7.89 -12.38
C GLY A 318 -11.08 -8.70 -12.68
N VAL A 319 -9.97 -8.03 -13.05
CA VAL A 319 -8.72 -8.70 -13.46
C VAL A 319 -7.50 -8.06 -12.82
N TRP A 320 -7.37 -6.74 -12.96
CA TRP A 320 -6.20 -6.01 -12.50
C TRP A 320 -6.45 -5.48 -11.09
N CYS A 321 -5.58 -5.85 -10.16
CA CYS A 321 -5.65 -5.42 -8.77
C CYS A 321 -4.40 -4.66 -8.34
N ALA A 322 -4.56 -3.83 -7.32
CA ALA A 322 -3.46 -3.21 -6.62
C ALA A 322 -3.72 -3.18 -5.12
N VAL A 323 -2.70 -3.54 -4.34
CA VAL A 323 -2.63 -3.37 -2.88
C VAL A 323 -1.25 -2.79 -2.55
N GLY A 324 -1.14 -1.89 -1.57
CA GLY A 324 0.13 -1.30 -1.20
C GLY A 324 0.00 -0.08 -0.31
N SER A 325 1.03 0.76 -0.31
CA SER A 325 1.15 1.94 0.54
C SER A 325 0.84 3.26 -0.18
N TYR A 326 0.82 3.27 -1.53
CA TYR A 326 0.74 4.49 -2.33
C TYR A 326 -0.60 5.22 -2.19
N ASN A 327 -0.58 6.37 -1.51
CA ASN A 327 -1.69 7.32 -1.55
C ASN A 327 -1.73 8.04 -2.91
N MET A 328 -2.93 8.39 -3.37
CA MET A 328 -3.08 9.18 -4.59
C MET A 328 -2.91 10.68 -4.30
N ASP A 329 -1.81 11.06 -3.65
CA ASP A 329 -1.46 12.45 -3.31
C ASP A 329 -0.10 12.87 -3.91
N HIS A 330 0.33 14.10 -3.63
CA HIS A 330 1.59 14.61 -4.20
C HIS A 330 2.81 14.09 -3.44
N ARG A 331 2.71 13.81 -2.14
CA ARG A 331 3.84 13.27 -1.36
C ARG A 331 4.21 11.86 -1.81
N SER A 332 3.24 10.97 -1.97
CA SER A 332 3.47 9.60 -2.48
C SER A 332 4.02 9.60 -3.90
N LEU A 333 3.59 10.58 -4.70
CA LEU A 333 4.06 10.75 -6.08
C LEU A 333 5.50 11.30 -6.17
N LEU A 334 5.85 12.26 -5.32
CA LEU A 334 7.05 13.08 -5.51
C LEU A 334 8.16 12.78 -4.51
N HIS A 335 7.83 12.35 -3.30
CA HIS A 335 8.75 12.34 -2.16
C HIS A 335 8.88 10.97 -1.52
N ASN A 336 7.77 10.29 -1.22
CA ASN A 336 7.83 9.08 -0.43
C ASN A 336 8.33 7.88 -1.24
N LEU A 337 9.09 7.02 -0.57
CA LEU A 337 9.22 5.64 -1.00
C LEU A 337 7.88 4.96 -0.76
N GLU A 338 7.39 4.31 -1.81
CA GLU A 338 6.09 3.65 -1.82
C GLU A 338 6.23 2.29 -2.50
N VAL A 339 5.39 1.34 -2.12
CA VAL A 339 5.37 0.01 -2.73
C VAL A 339 3.92 -0.42 -2.94
N ASN A 340 3.66 -0.97 -4.12
CA ASN A 340 2.42 -1.67 -4.42
C ASN A 340 2.74 -2.99 -5.11
N VAL A 341 2.00 -4.02 -4.73
CA VAL A 341 1.86 -5.20 -5.57
C VAL A 341 0.73 -4.97 -6.57
N LYS A 342 1.06 -5.05 -7.86
CA LYS A 342 0.11 -5.04 -8.97
C LYS A 342 -0.11 -6.47 -9.39
N ILE A 343 -1.36 -6.87 -9.54
CA ILE A 343 -1.74 -8.27 -9.57
C ILE A 343 -2.68 -8.49 -10.76
N LEU A 344 -2.43 -9.55 -11.53
CA LEU A 344 -3.39 -10.07 -12.49
C LEU A 344 -3.92 -11.40 -11.97
N ASP A 345 -5.11 -11.35 -11.40
CA ASP A 345 -5.77 -12.50 -10.77
C ASP A 345 -7.28 -12.23 -10.63
N CYS A 346 -8.10 -12.96 -11.39
CA CYS A 346 -9.55 -12.82 -11.34
C CYS A 346 -10.15 -13.26 -10.00
N ASP A 347 -9.60 -14.33 -9.40
CA ASP A 347 -10.15 -14.90 -8.16
C ASP A 347 -9.88 -13.93 -6.99
N LEU A 348 -8.72 -13.27 -6.98
CA LEU A 348 -8.41 -12.20 -6.03
C LEU A 348 -9.23 -10.92 -6.31
N ALA A 349 -9.40 -10.57 -7.59
CA ALA A 349 -10.18 -9.41 -8.00
C ALA A 349 -11.64 -9.50 -7.55
N ASP A 350 -12.24 -10.68 -7.67
CA ASP A 350 -13.62 -10.93 -7.22
C ASP A 350 -13.75 -10.81 -5.70
N GLN A 351 -12.76 -11.27 -4.93
CA GLN A 351 -12.74 -11.07 -3.46
C GLN A 351 -12.68 -9.58 -3.09
N MET A 352 -11.76 -8.83 -3.70
CA MET A 352 -11.61 -7.39 -3.47
C MET A 352 -12.85 -6.61 -3.90
N LYS A 353 -13.43 -6.97 -5.06
CA LYS A 353 -14.67 -6.39 -5.57
C LYS A 353 -15.84 -6.64 -4.62
N THR A 354 -16.03 -7.89 -4.19
CA THR A 354 -17.11 -8.27 -3.27
C THR A 354 -17.04 -7.48 -1.97
N ARG A 355 -15.82 -7.30 -1.42
CA ARG A 355 -15.60 -6.45 -0.25
C ARG A 355 -15.97 -5.00 -0.55
N PHE A 356 -15.43 -4.43 -1.64
CA PHE A 356 -15.71 -3.05 -2.04
C PHE A 356 -17.21 -2.78 -2.22
N GLU A 357 -17.95 -3.69 -2.86
CA GLU A 357 -19.40 -3.55 -3.07
C GLU A 357 -20.18 -3.62 -1.75
N ARG A 358 -19.74 -4.46 -0.80
CA ARG A 358 -20.30 -4.47 0.56
C ARG A 358 -20.07 -3.12 1.26
N ASP A 359 -18.87 -2.56 1.15
CA ASP A 359 -18.55 -1.28 1.77
C ASP A 359 -19.35 -0.13 1.14
N LEU A 360 -19.56 -0.18 -0.19
CA LEU A 360 -20.41 0.77 -0.88
C LEU A 360 -21.86 0.75 -0.38
N ALA A 361 -22.40 -0.43 -0.02
CA ALA A 361 -23.77 -0.54 0.47
C ALA A 361 -24.00 0.25 1.78
N SER A 362 -22.96 0.42 2.59
CA SER A 362 -22.99 1.25 3.80
C SER A 362 -22.51 2.68 3.56
N SER A 363 -21.92 2.98 2.40
CA SER A 363 -21.28 4.26 2.15
C SER A 363 -22.23 5.34 1.65
N ARG A 364 -21.89 6.61 1.93
CA ARG A 364 -22.66 7.76 1.43
C ARG A 364 -22.16 8.16 0.05
N GLU A 365 -23.00 8.06 -0.96
CA GLU A 365 -22.67 8.61 -2.29
C GLU A 365 -22.71 10.14 -2.28
N ILE A 366 -21.65 10.76 -2.79
CA ILE A 366 -21.59 12.19 -3.07
C ILE A 366 -22.14 12.43 -4.48
N THR A 367 -23.32 13.03 -4.59
CA THR A 367 -23.86 13.44 -5.90
C THR A 367 -23.37 14.82 -6.31
N TYR A 368 -23.35 15.08 -7.63
CA TYR A 368 -22.88 16.36 -8.15
C TYR A 368 -23.73 17.55 -7.66
N GLU A 369 -25.04 17.36 -7.59
CA GLU A 369 -26.02 18.37 -7.18
C GLU A 369 -25.78 18.79 -5.74
N LYS A 370 -25.79 17.81 -4.81
CA LYS A 370 -25.50 18.05 -3.39
C LYS A 370 -24.11 18.65 -3.20
N TRP A 371 -23.13 18.16 -3.97
CA TRP A 371 -21.77 18.67 -3.89
C TRP A 371 -21.67 20.14 -4.30
N ARG A 372 -22.40 20.57 -5.33
CA ARG A 372 -22.39 21.96 -5.81
C ARG A 372 -22.94 22.94 -4.76
N ASP A 373 -23.94 22.51 -4.01
CA ASP A 373 -24.70 23.37 -3.09
C ASP A 373 -24.07 23.47 -1.68
N ARG A 374 -22.91 22.85 -1.46
CA ARG A 374 -22.18 22.92 -0.19
C ARG A 374 -21.81 24.35 0.23
N PRO A 375 -21.69 24.62 1.55
CA PRO A 375 -21.38 25.94 2.09
C PRO A 375 -20.15 26.61 1.46
N TRP A 376 -20.20 27.95 1.33
CA TRP A 376 -19.07 28.72 0.77
C TRP A 376 -17.79 28.56 1.58
N MET A 377 -17.90 28.48 2.91
CA MET A 377 -16.75 28.27 3.79
C MET A 377 -16.02 26.96 3.49
N ASP A 378 -16.74 25.88 3.20
CA ASP A 378 -16.14 24.60 2.80
C ASP A 378 -15.37 24.73 1.49
N LYS A 379 -15.96 25.40 0.50
CA LYS A 379 -15.31 25.67 -0.79
C LYS A 379 -14.00 26.44 -0.63
N GLN A 380 -13.93 27.40 0.31
CA GLN A 380 -12.70 28.14 0.59
C GLN A 380 -11.68 27.29 1.33
N ARG A 381 -12.08 26.51 2.35
CA ARG A 381 -11.17 25.59 3.06
C ARG A 381 -10.55 24.56 2.11
N GLU A 382 -11.35 23.96 1.25
CA GLU A 382 -10.87 23.02 0.22
C GLU A 382 -9.88 23.69 -0.74
N LYS A 383 -10.17 24.92 -1.19
CA LYS A 383 -9.28 25.68 -2.08
C LYS A 383 -7.96 26.01 -1.38
N PHE A 384 -8.04 26.51 -0.15
CA PHE A 384 -6.88 26.88 0.66
C PHE A 384 -5.96 25.69 0.85
N TRP A 385 -6.47 24.59 1.43
CA TRP A 385 -5.63 23.41 1.69
C TRP A 385 -5.08 22.80 0.42
N TYR A 386 -5.84 22.78 -0.69
CA TYR A 386 -5.34 22.30 -1.97
C TYR A 386 -4.17 23.12 -2.54
N LEU A 387 -4.01 24.40 -2.19
CA LEU A 387 -2.82 25.18 -2.57
C LEU A 387 -1.55 24.60 -1.92
N PHE A 388 -1.67 24.10 -0.70
CA PHE A 388 -0.58 23.51 0.08
C PHE A 388 -0.39 22.01 -0.16
N ARG A 389 -1.15 21.38 -1.07
CA ARG A 389 -1.09 19.94 -1.38
C ARG A 389 0.29 19.41 -1.76
N TYR A 390 1.27 20.26 -2.06
CA TYR A 390 2.64 19.83 -2.34
C TYR A 390 3.34 19.36 -1.06
N PHE A 391 2.92 19.88 0.10
CA PHE A 391 3.56 19.65 1.39
C PHE A 391 2.97 18.46 2.16
N PHE A 392 1.83 17.91 1.75
CA PHE A 392 1.16 16.76 2.36
C PHE A 392 0.68 15.75 1.32
#